data_AF-A0A6G3WW35-F1
#
_entry.id   AF-A0A6G3WW35-F1
#
_cell.length_a   1.000
_cell.length_b   1.000
_cell.length_c   1.000
_cell.angle_alpha   90.00
_cell.angle_beta   90.00
_cell.angle_gamma   90.00
#
_symmetry.space_group_name_H-M   'P 1'
#
loop_
_entity.id
_entity.type
_entity.pdbx_description
1 polymer ?
#
loop_
_entity_poly.entity_id
_entity_poly.type
_entity_poly.pdbx_seq_one_letter_code
_entity_poly.pdbx_strand_id
1 'polypeptide(L)'
;MKRKLIAAIGVAGMLVSIAACGSGDKESSADPKDRKEDLTVWLMGEAQSTWPELVKDVNAEFNKKYPGVKVKVQYQQWADKVKKLDTSLGGDKFPDVVELGNTETMQYILNGALGEIDPKKYENSDTWIKGLKDTCSFEGKTYCVPYYASARLAVYNKDMLKAGTGSDALPQTEAEFLAAMDKVSAELG
;
A
#
# COMPACT_ATOMS: atom_id res chain seq x y z
N MET A 1 -9.49 45.88 -21.63
CA MET A 1 -10.38 45.87 -22.82
C MET A 1 -11.60 45.03 -22.49
N LYS A 2 -12.75 45.69 -22.36
CA LYS A 2 -14.03 45.13 -21.89
C LYS A 2 -14.87 44.74 -23.10
N ARG A 3 -15.35 43.50 -23.19
CA ARG A 3 -16.38 43.13 -24.19
C ARG A 3 -17.72 42.93 -23.49
N LYS A 4 -18.67 43.72 -23.98
CA LYS A 4 -19.95 44.04 -23.38
C LYS A 4 -20.99 42.97 -23.68
N LEU A 5 -21.90 42.84 -22.72
CA LEU A 5 -23.24 42.25 -22.76
C LEU A 5 -24.04 42.68 -24.01
N ILE A 6 -24.77 41.74 -24.61
CA ILE A 6 -26.08 41.99 -25.21
C ILE A 6 -27.00 40.86 -24.75
N ALA A 7 -27.95 41.22 -23.89
CA ALA A 7 -29.13 40.43 -23.60
C ALA A 7 -30.20 40.78 -24.65
N ALA A 8 -30.96 39.77 -25.10
CA ALA A 8 -32.22 39.97 -25.80
C ALA A 8 -33.25 39.01 -25.21
N ILE A 9 -34.28 39.60 -24.61
CA ILE A 9 -35.50 38.98 -24.08
C ILE A 9 -36.49 38.84 -25.24
N GLY A 10 -37.17 37.69 -25.37
CA GLY A 10 -38.22 37.54 -26.37
C GLY A 10 -38.97 36.20 -26.37
N VAL A 11 -40.03 36.13 -25.55
CA VAL A 11 -41.33 35.46 -25.78
C VAL A 11 -41.40 33.91 -25.83
N ALA A 12 -41.96 33.38 -24.74
CA ALA A 12 -42.99 32.34 -24.60
C ALA A 12 -43.34 31.41 -25.78
N GLY A 13 -43.33 30.11 -25.47
CA GLY A 13 -44.41 29.19 -25.87
C GLY A 13 -44.02 28.06 -26.81
N MET A 14 -43.59 26.92 -26.26
CA MET A 14 -44.11 25.60 -26.66
C MET A 14 -43.63 24.54 -25.67
N LEU A 15 -44.58 23.93 -24.97
CA LEU A 15 -44.42 22.66 -24.28
C LEU A 15 -44.02 21.60 -25.31
N VAL A 16 -42.74 21.27 -25.35
CA VAL A 16 -42.27 20.04 -26.00
C VAL A 16 -41.91 19.09 -24.88
N SER A 17 -42.78 18.10 -24.69
CA SER A 17 -42.52 16.88 -23.95
C SER A 17 -41.32 16.18 -24.58
N ILE A 18 -40.12 16.50 -24.12
CA ILE A 18 -38.96 15.63 -24.34
C ILE A 18 -39.07 14.54 -23.28
N ALA A 19 -39.54 13.38 -23.74
CA ALA A 19 -39.22 12.11 -23.11
C ALA A 19 -37.70 12.06 -22.95
N ALA A 20 -37.22 12.36 -21.74
CA ALA A 20 -35.84 12.16 -21.35
C ALA A 20 -35.61 10.66 -21.13
N CYS A 21 -35.57 9.91 -22.23
CA CYS A 21 -34.77 8.70 -22.32
C CYS A 21 -33.31 9.17 -22.32
N GLY A 22 -32.77 9.40 -21.13
CA GLY A 22 -31.33 9.50 -20.88
C GLY A 22 -30.89 8.21 -20.22
N SER A 23 -30.24 7.36 -21.02
CA SER A 23 -29.43 6.18 -20.67
C SER A 23 -28.78 6.32 -19.28
N GLY A 24 -28.96 5.37 -18.35
CA GLY A 24 -28.07 4.20 -18.26
C GLY A 24 -26.65 4.71 -17.92
N ASP A 25 -26.22 4.75 -16.67
CA ASP A 25 -25.97 3.56 -15.86
C ASP A 25 -26.37 3.75 -14.38
N LYS A 26 -27.41 3.01 -13.97
CA LYS A 26 -27.30 2.34 -12.67
C LYS A 26 -26.42 1.14 -12.95
N GLU A 27 -25.11 1.28 -12.76
CA GLU A 27 -24.27 0.12 -12.47
C GLU A 27 -24.89 -0.52 -11.24
N SER A 28 -25.75 -1.53 -11.46
CA SER A 28 -25.99 -2.54 -10.47
C SER A 28 -24.65 -3.25 -10.33
N SER A 29 -23.78 -2.70 -9.48
CA SER A 29 -22.60 -3.40 -9.02
C SER A 29 -23.09 -4.76 -8.55
N ALA A 30 -22.70 -5.82 -9.26
CA ALA A 30 -23.06 -7.18 -8.89
C ALA A 30 -22.78 -7.36 -7.39
N ASP A 31 -23.61 -8.15 -6.71
CA ASP A 31 -23.31 -8.52 -5.32
C ASP A 31 -21.84 -8.94 -5.29
N PRO A 32 -21.02 -8.40 -4.37
CA PRO A 32 -19.61 -8.76 -4.27
C PRO A 32 -19.34 -10.27 -4.39
N LYS A 33 -20.28 -11.13 -3.96
CA LYS A 33 -20.22 -12.60 -4.05
C LYS A 33 -20.37 -13.17 -5.47
N ASP A 34 -21.02 -12.44 -6.37
CA ASP A 34 -21.30 -12.86 -7.75
C ASP A 34 -20.21 -12.39 -8.74
N ARG A 35 -19.20 -11.65 -8.25
CA ARG A 35 -18.07 -11.20 -9.06
C ARG A 35 -17.27 -12.37 -9.62
N LYS A 36 -16.86 -12.23 -10.87
CA LYS A 36 -16.05 -13.22 -11.61
C LYS A 36 -14.86 -12.52 -12.26
N GLU A 37 -13.79 -12.37 -11.48
CA GLU A 37 -12.60 -11.62 -11.88
C GLU A 37 -11.32 -12.26 -11.31
N ASP A 38 -10.19 -12.01 -11.96
CA ASP A 38 -8.88 -12.43 -11.47
C ASP A 38 -8.23 -11.22 -10.82
N LEU A 39 -7.74 -11.37 -9.58
CA LEU A 39 -6.99 -10.35 -8.86
C LEU A 39 -5.51 -10.75 -8.78
N THR A 40 -4.61 -9.84 -9.14
CA THR A 40 -3.17 -9.98 -8.94
C THR A 40 -2.75 -9.23 -7.68
N VAL A 41 -2.17 -9.96 -6.73
CA VAL A 41 -1.72 -9.42 -5.44
C VAL A 41 -0.20 -9.56 -5.36
N TRP A 42 0.51 -8.46 -5.17
CA TRP A 42 1.95 -8.47 -4.93
C TRP A 42 2.24 -8.47 -3.44
N LEU A 43 2.93 -9.51 -2.97
CA LEU A 43 3.49 -9.61 -1.62
C LEU A 43 5.00 -9.73 -1.70
N MET A 44 5.70 -9.48 -0.60
CA MET A 44 7.14 -9.67 -0.54
C MET A 44 7.52 -11.12 -0.24
N GLY A 45 8.73 -11.51 -0.66
CA GLY A 45 9.20 -12.90 -0.57
C GLY A 45 9.20 -13.47 0.84
N GLU A 46 9.36 -12.60 1.85
CA GLU A 46 9.23 -12.95 3.27
C GLU A 46 7.88 -13.57 3.58
N ALA A 47 6.82 -13.17 2.85
CA ALA A 47 5.51 -13.76 3.05
C ALA A 47 5.46 -15.24 2.66
N GLN A 48 6.20 -15.61 1.64
CA GLN A 48 6.33 -16.99 1.22
C GLN A 48 7.21 -17.82 2.16
N SER A 49 8.27 -17.22 2.71
CA SER A 49 9.25 -17.94 3.52
C SER A 49 8.94 -17.96 5.02
N THR A 50 8.23 -16.96 5.54
CA THR A 50 8.07 -16.73 7.00
C THR A 50 6.66 -17.04 7.49
N TRP A 51 5.63 -16.70 6.72
CA TRP A 51 4.23 -16.96 7.10
C TRP A 51 3.35 -17.54 5.97
N PRO A 52 3.80 -18.61 5.28
CA PRO A 52 3.08 -19.16 4.12
C PRO A 52 1.66 -19.64 4.45
N GLU A 53 1.45 -20.21 5.64
CA GLU A 53 0.13 -20.67 6.07
C GLU A 53 -0.86 -19.51 6.26
N LEU A 54 -0.40 -18.34 6.74
CA LEU A 54 -1.27 -17.16 6.87
C LEU A 54 -1.79 -16.70 5.50
N VAL A 55 -0.92 -16.64 4.49
CA VAL A 55 -1.32 -16.26 3.12
C VAL A 55 -2.32 -17.28 2.55
N LYS A 56 -2.09 -18.57 2.80
CA LYS A 56 -2.97 -19.65 2.37
C LYS A 56 -4.35 -19.56 3.04
N ASP A 57 -4.39 -19.37 4.35
CA ASP A 57 -5.64 -19.31 5.12
C ASP A 57 -6.48 -18.09 4.73
N VAL A 58 -5.85 -16.91 4.62
CA VAL A 58 -6.53 -15.67 4.16
C VAL A 58 -7.10 -15.84 2.75
N ASN A 59 -6.35 -16.46 1.83
CA ASN A 59 -6.86 -16.75 0.49
C ASN A 59 -8.01 -17.75 0.49
N ALA A 60 -7.97 -18.77 1.37
CA ALA A 60 -9.05 -19.73 1.51
C ALA A 60 -10.33 -19.08 2.04
N GLU A 61 -10.22 -18.21 3.05
CA GLU A 61 -11.35 -17.43 3.59
C GLU A 61 -11.91 -16.46 2.54
N PHE A 62 -11.04 -15.77 1.81
CA PHE A 62 -11.44 -14.89 0.71
C PHE A 62 -12.20 -15.66 -0.37
N ASN A 63 -11.66 -16.78 -0.84
CA ASN A 63 -12.30 -17.61 -1.87
C ASN A 63 -13.65 -18.20 -1.41
N LYS A 64 -13.78 -18.54 -0.12
CA LYS A 64 -15.06 -18.98 0.45
C LYS A 64 -16.12 -17.87 0.40
N LYS A 65 -15.71 -16.61 0.61
CA LYS A 65 -16.59 -15.44 0.54
C LYS A 65 -16.88 -14.99 -0.88
N TYR A 66 -15.91 -15.15 -1.79
CA TYR A 66 -15.95 -14.69 -3.17
C TYR A 66 -15.54 -15.82 -4.14
N PRO A 67 -16.37 -16.87 -4.31
CA PRO A 67 -15.98 -18.09 -5.04
C PRO A 67 -15.76 -17.89 -6.55
N GLY A 68 -16.24 -16.78 -7.12
CA GLY A 68 -15.98 -16.42 -8.51
C GLY A 68 -14.68 -15.65 -8.72
N VAL A 69 -14.02 -15.18 -7.66
CA VAL A 69 -12.82 -14.34 -7.74
C VAL A 69 -11.56 -15.18 -7.52
N LYS A 70 -10.61 -15.12 -8.46
CA LYS A 70 -9.34 -15.85 -8.34
C LYS A 70 -8.21 -14.92 -7.91
N VAL A 71 -7.62 -15.17 -6.75
CA VAL A 71 -6.46 -14.42 -6.27
C VAL A 71 -5.16 -15.07 -6.76
N LYS A 72 -4.35 -14.31 -7.49
CA LYS A 72 -3.00 -14.67 -7.95
C LYS A 72 -1.97 -13.89 -7.14
N VAL A 73 -1.43 -14.53 -6.12
CA VAL A 73 -0.32 -13.96 -5.33
C VAL A 73 0.98 -14.08 -6.13
N GLN A 74 1.69 -12.96 -6.30
CA GLN A 74 3.02 -12.90 -6.92
C GLN A 74 4.01 -12.33 -5.90
N TYR A 75 5.02 -13.13 -5.56
CA TYR A 75 6.04 -12.72 -4.59
C TYR A 75 7.14 -11.89 -5.26
N GLN A 76 7.48 -10.75 -4.66
CA GLN A 76 8.50 -9.79 -5.13
C GLN A 76 9.68 -9.70 -4.15
N GLN A 77 10.77 -9.07 -4.59
CA GLN A 77 11.95 -8.82 -3.76
C GLN A 77 12.12 -7.31 -3.56
N TRP A 78 12.47 -6.88 -2.33
CA TRP A 78 12.53 -5.45 -2.01
C TRP A 78 13.48 -4.68 -2.92
N ALA A 79 14.59 -5.32 -3.31
CA ALA A 79 15.63 -4.72 -4.13
C ALA A 79 15.16 -4.31 -5.54
N ASP A 80 14.14 -4.98 -6.10
CA ASP A 80 13.71 -4.74 -7.49
C ASP A 80 12.22 -4.37 -7.65
N LYS A 81 11.43 -4.47 -6.59
CA LYS A 81 9.98 -4.22 -6.62
C LYS A 81 9.62 -2.84 -7.15
N VAL A 82 10.23 -1.75 -6.65
CA VAL A 82 9.89 -0.38 -7.07
C VAL A 82 10.06 -0.22 -8.58
N LYS A 83 11.21 -0.64 -9.12
CA LYS A 83 11.49 -0.60 -10.56
C LYS A 83 10.48 -1.42 -11.37
N LYS A 84 10.12 -2.61 -10.89
CA LYS A 84 9.11 -3.47 -11.52
C LYS A 84 7.72 -2.82 -11.49
N LEU A 85 7.33 -2.22 -10.37
CA LEU A 85 6.03 -1.55 -10.21
C LEU A 85 5.94 -0.32 -11.10
N ASP A 86 6.97 0.52 -11.14
CA ASP A 86 7.02 1.69 -12.02
C ASP A 86 6.92 1.29 -13.50
N THR A 87 7.56 0.17 -13.87
CA THR A 87 7.48 -0.37 -15.23
C THR A 87 6.08 -0.92 -15.54
N SER A 88 5.44 -1.61 -14.57
CA SER A 88 4.12 -2.22 -14.77
C SER A 88 3.01 -1.18 -14.85
N LEU A 89 3.10 -0.10 -14.07
CA LEU A 89 2.18 1.05 -14.11
C LEU A 89 2.23 1.82 -15.43
N GLY A 90 3.33 1.72 -16.18
CA GLY A 90 3.46 2.29 -17.53
C GLY A 90 2.82 1.46 -18.64
N GLY A 91 2.28 0.28 -18.34
CA GLY A 91 1.61 -0.61 -19.30
C GLY A 91 0.27 -1.13 -18.80
N ASP A 92 -0.28 -2.13 -19.50
CA ASP A 92 -1.64 -2.64 -19.21
C ASP A 92 -1.67 -3.79 -18.19
N LYS A 93 -0.53 -4.11 -17.56
CA LYS A 93 -0.36 -5.26 -16.67
C LYS A 93 0.28 -4.85 -15.36
N PHE A 94 -0.51 -4.23 -14.49
CA PHE A 94 -0.14 -3.86 -13.12
C PHE A 94 -0.90 -4.70 -12.09
N PRO A 95 -0.42 -4.83 -10.85
CA PRO A 95 -1.14 -5.54 -9.80
C PRO A 95 -2.37 -4.76 -9.32
N ASP A 96 -3.41 -5.47 -8.88
CA ASP A 96 -4.61 -4.88 -8.27
C ASP A 96 -4.35 -4.46 -6.82
N VAL A 97 -3.52 -5.22 -6.11
CA VAL A 97 -3.09 -4.94 -4.73
C VAL A 97 -1.58 -5.11 -4.64
N VAL A 98 -0.89 -4.17 -4.01
CA VAL A 98 0.56 -4.21 -3.86
C VAL A 98 1.00 -3.90 -2.44
N GLU A 99 1.88 -4.74 -1.90
CA GLU A 99 2.62 -4.46 -0.68
C GLU A 99 3.63 -3.34 -0.91
N LEU A 100 3.43 -2.22 -0.23
CA LEU A 100 4.33 -1.07 -0.24
C LEU A 100 4.96 -0.88 1.15
N GLY A 101 6.25 -0.54 1.15
CA GLY A 101 6.91 -0.07 2.35
C GLY A 101 6.55 1.38 2.63
N ASN A 102 6.58 1.78 3.90
CA ASN A 102 6.23 3.13 4.36
C ASN A 102 6.95 4.25 3.59
N THR A 103 8.22 4.02 3.19
CA THR A 103 9.04 5.00 2.44
C THR A 103 8.60 5.14 0.99
N GLU A 104 7.95 4.13 0.42
CA GLU A 104 7.52 4.09 -0.99
C GLU A 104 6.11 4.65 -1.15
N THR A 105 5.23 4.42 -0.17
CA THR A 105 3.78 4.71 -0.26
C THR A 105 3.47 6.13 -0.75
N MET A 106 4.12 7.15 -0.18
CA MET A 106 3.83 8.55 -0.51
C MET A 106 4.12 8.86 -1.99
N GLN A 107 5.15 8.26 -2.59
CA GLN A 107 5.43 8.42 -4.01
C GLN A 107 4.24 7.99 -4.88
N TYR A 108 3.64 6.83 -4.55
CA TYR A 108 2.51 6.27 -5.29
C TYR A 108 1.16 6.96 -4.98
N ILE A 109 1.05 7.64 -3.84
CA ILE A 109 -0.07 8.55 -3.58
C ILE A 109 0.05 9.79 -4.47
N LEU A 110 1.23 10.44 -4.46
CA LEU A 110 1.44 11.70 -5.17
C LEU A 110 1.38 11.57 -6.69
N ASN A 111 1.72 10.41 -7.25
CA ASN A 111 1.61 10.14 -8.68
C ASN A 111 0.21 9.64 -9.11
N GLY A 112 -0.73 9.49 -8.16
CA GLY A 112 -2.10 9.04 -8.43
C GLY A 112 -2.25 7.55 -8.75
N ALA A 113 -1.25 6.72 -8.45
CA ALA A 113 -1.31 5.27 -8.70
C ALA A 113 -2.16 4.50 -7.69
N LEU A 114 -2.48 5.09 -6.53
CA LEU A 114 -3.30 4.45 -5.49
C LEU A 114 -4.72 5.01 -5.46
N GLY A 115 -5.69 4.10 -5.38
CA GLY A 115 -7.09 4.44 -5.14
C GLY A 115 -7.33 4.91 -3.70
N GLU A 116 -8.21 5.89 -3.53
CA GLU A 116 -8.72 6.28 -2.22
C GLU A 116 -9.53 5.13 -1.60
N ILE A 117 -9.33 4.87 -0.31
CA ILE A 117 -10.08 3.90 0.46
C ILE A 117 -10.85 4.58 1.59
N ASP A 118 -11.97 3.97 1.98
CA ASP A 118 -12.67 4.33 3.20
C ASP A 118 -12.17 3.44 4.35
N PRO A 119 -11.37 3.97 5.31
CA PRO A 119 -10.83 3.18 6.40
C PRO A 119 -11.92 2.51 7.25
N LYS A 120 -13.13 3.10 7.33
CA LYS A 120 -14.25 2.55 8.11
C LYS A 120 -14.76 1.20 7.61
N LYS A 121 -14.37 0.79 6.38
CA LYS A 121 -14.69 -0.52 5.81
C LYS A 121 -13.76 -1.64 6.27
N TYR A 122 -12.66 -1.30 6.95
CA TYR A 122 -11.68 -2.24 7.46
C TYR A 122 -11.82 -2.34 8.97
N GLU A 123 -11.84 -3.58 9.47
CA GLU A 123 -12.30 -3.87 10.82
C GLU A 123 -11.58 -3.04 11.88
N ASN A 124 -10.39 -3.37 12.32
CA ASN A 124 -9.65 -2.66 13.38
C ASN A 124 -9.12 -1.22 13.05
N SER A 125 -9.73 -0.49 12.10
CA SER A 125 -9.21 0.79 11.57
C SER A 125 -9.06 1.92 12.59
N ASP A 126 -9.81 1.86 13.68
CA ASP A 126 -9.73 2.74 14.84
C ASP A 126 -8.47 2.49 15.70
N THR A 127 -7.90 1.28 15.62
CA THR A 127 -6.71 0.87 16.38
C THR A 127 -5.41 0.89 15.58
N TRP A 128 -5.45 1.33 14.32
CA TRP A 128 -4.24 1.41 13.50
C TRP A 128 -3.17 2.31 14.15
N ILE A 129 -1.93 1.79 14.19
CA ILE A 129 -0.78 2.51 14.72
C ILE A 129 -0.62 3.83 13.93
N LYS A 130 -0.64 4.96 14.65
CA LYS A 130 -0.61 6.31 14.06
C LYS A 130 0.50 6.47 13.01
N GLY A 131 1.71 6.02 13.33
CA GLY A 131 2.86 6.13 12.42
C GLY A 131 2.68 5.39 11.08
N LEU A 132 1.90 4.31 11.03
CA LEU A 132 1.61 3.58 9.79
C LEU A 132 0.38 4.16 9.07
N LYS A 133 -0.61 4.63 9.83
CA LYS A 133 -1.79 5.29 9.27
C LYS A 133 -1.41 6.59 8.56
N ASP A 134 -0.49 7.36 9.16
CA ASP A 134 -0.04 8.64 8.61
C ASP A 134 0.67 8.45 7.26
N THR A 135 1.42 7.35 7.05
CA THR A 135 2.08 7.07 5.76
C THR A 135 1.09 6.70 4.66
N CYS A 136 -0.10 6.24 5.02
CA CYS A 136 -1.21 5.96 4.10
C CYS A 136 -2.11 7.18 3.82
N SER A 137 -1.84 8.34 4.45
CA SER A 137 -2.75 9.48 4.44
C SER A 137 -2.16 10.72 3.76
N PHE A 138 -2.93 11.36 2.90
CA PHE A 138 -2.54 12.60 2.22
C PHE A 138 -3.78 13.47 2.00
N GLU A 139 -3.67 14.77 2.28
CA GLU A 139 -4.77 15.75 2.13
C GLU A 139 -6.13 15.31 2.73
N GLY A 140 -6.08 14.64 3.89
CA GLY A 140 -7.27 14.17 4.61
C GLY A 140 -7.90 12.89 4.06
N LYS A 141 -7.29 12.26 3.05
CA LYS A 141 -7.70 11.00 2.44
C LYS A 141 -6.77 9.87 2.83
N THR A 142 -7.25 8.63 2.72
CA THR A 142 -6.48 7.41 3.00
C THR A 142 -6.38 6.56 1.75
N TYR A 143 -5.20 5.98 1.48
CA TYR A 143 -4.88 5.29 0.23
C TYR A 143 -4.32 3.88 0.41
N CYS A 144 -4.05 3.47 1.65
CA CYS A 144 -3.64 2.09 1.95
C CYS A 144 -4.11 1.63 3.33
N VAL A 145 -4.07 0.31 3.51
CA VAL A 145 -4.39 -0.38 4.75
C VAL A 145 -3.08 -0.84 5.40
N PRO A 146 -2.73 -0.31 6.59
CA PRO A 146 -1.64 -0.87 7.38
C PRO A 146 -1.98 -2.30 7.80
N TYR A 147 -1.15 -3.28 7.44
CA TYR A 147 -1.43 -4.69 7.76
C TYR A 147 -0.36 -5.37 8.64
N TYR A 148 0.88 -4.88 8.64
CA TYR A 148 1.90 -5.30 9.60
C TYR A 148 2.88 -4.17 9.91
N ALA A 149 3.58 -4.31 11.02
CA ALA A 149 4.65 -3.43 11.44
C ALA A 149 5.93 -4.26 11.60
N SER A 150 7.07 -3.67 11.24
CA SER A 150 8.38 -4.20 11.61
C SER A 150 9.16 -3.13 12.36
N ALA A 151 10.03 -3.57 13.26
CA ALA A 151 10.98 -2.71 13.95
C ALA A 151 12.39 -3.11 13.56
N ARG A 152 13.28 -2.13 13.42
CA ARG A 152 14.71 -2.40 13.27
C ARG A 152 15.29 -2.68 14.66
N LEU A 153 15.99 -3.80 14.78
CA LEU A 153 16.66 -4.21 16.01
C LEU A 153 18.15 -4.39 15.73
N ALA A 154 18.99 -3.95 16.66
CA ALA A 154 20.40 -4.29 16.66
C ALA A 154 20.56 -5.72 17.21
N VAL A 155 20.99 -6.64 16.36
CA VAL A 155 21.34 -8.01 16.75
C VAL A 155 22.86 -8.12 16.68
N TYR A 156 23.49 -8.49 17.80
CA TYR A 156 24.95 -8.54 17.91
C TYR A 156 25.41 -9.72 18.78
N ASN A 157 26.64 -10.17 18.55
CA ASN A 157 27.28 -11.19 19.39
C ASN A 157 27.94 -10.51 20.59
N LYS A 158 27.41 -10.76 21.79
CA LYS A 158 27.89 -10.18 23.05
C LYS A 158 29.32 -10.58 23.37
N ASP A 159 29.71 -11.81 23.07
CA ASP A 159 31.06 -12.31 23.36
C ASP A 159 32.09 -11.63 22.46
N MET A 160 31.76 -11.45 21.18
CA MET A 160 32.62 -10.70 20.25
C MET A 160 32.77 -9.24 20.68
N LEU A 161 31.66 -8.59 21.07
CA LEU A 161 31.69 -7.22 21.55
C LEU A 161 32.54 -7.09 22.82
N LYS A 162 32.39 -8.02 23.76
CA LYS A 162 33.16 -8.06 25.00
C LYS A 162 34.64 -8.33 24.76
N ALA A 163 34.97 -9.23 23.82
CA ALA A 163 36.36 -9.49 23.45
C ALA A 163 37.05 -8.24 22.91
N GLY A 164 36.41 -7.52 21.96
CA GLY A 164 37.00 -6.30 21.38
C GLY A 164 36.98 -5.09 22.32
N THR A 165 35.91 -4.89 23.10
CA THR A 165 35.70 -3.63 23.82
C THR A 165 35.86 -3.72 25.34
N GLY A 166 35.93 -4.93 25.89
CA GLY A 166 35.87 -5.19 27.33
C GLY A 166 34.44 -5.11 27.91
N SER A 167 33.43 -4.79 27.11
CA SER A 167 32.02 -4.69 27.52
C SER A 167 31.09 -5.40 26.55
N ASP A 168 30.02 -6.01 27.03
CA ASP A 168 28.94 -6.57 26.20
C ASP A 168 27.74 -5.62 26.07
N ALA A 169 27.82 -4.42 26.65
CA ALA A 169 26.79 -3.39 26.54
C ALA A 169 26.81 -2.76 25.15
N LEU A 170 25.65 -2.69 24.50
CA LEU A 170 25.52 -2.06 23.19
C LEU A 170 25.85 -0.56 23.30
N PRO A 171 26.76 -0.02 22.46
CA PRO A 171 27.03 1.40 22.37
C PRO A 171 25.76 2.24 22.16
N GLN A 172 25.68 3.40 22.84
CA GLN A 172 24.46 4.23 22.84
C GLN A 172 24.54 5.39 21.82
N THR A 173 25.74 5.67 21.31
CA THR A 173 25.97 6.68 20.27
C THR A 173 26.64 6.06 19.04
N GLU A 174 26.47 6.70 17.89
CA GLU A 174 27.12 6.29 16.64
C GLU A 174 28.65 6.28 16.78
N ALA A 175 29.22 7.29 17.43
CA ALA A 175 30.67 7.38 17.65
C ALA A 175 31.19 6.21 18.50
N GLU A 176 30.50 5.86 19.59
CA GLU A 176 30.86 4.69 20.41
C GLU A 176 30.65 3.39 19.64
N PHE A 177 29.62 3.31 18.81
CA PHE A 177 29.34 2.13 17.98
C PHE A 177 30.46 1.89 16.98
N LEU A 178 30.86 2.91 16.23
CA LEU A 178 31.96 2.82 15.27
C LEU A 178 33.28 2.45 15.95
N ALA A 179 33.61 3.10 17.07
CA ALA A 179 34.81 2.77 17.83
C ALA A 179 34.79 1.34 18.40
N ALA A 180 33.61 0.83 18.79
CA ALA A 180 33.44 -0.55 19.21
C ALA A 180 33.66 -1.53 18.05
N MET A 181 33.12 -1.23 16.86
CA MET A 181 33.32 -2.04 15.66
C MET A 181 34.79 -2.11 15.24
N ASP A 182 35.51 -0.98 15.29
CA ASP A 182 36.96 -0.94 15.00
C ASP A 182 37.74 -1.86 15.96
N LYS A 183 37.42 -1.81 17.25
CA LYS A 183 38.06 -2.68 18.26
C LYS A 183 37.73 -4.15 18.07
N VAL A 184 36.47 -4.47 17.78
CA VAL A 184 36.03 -5.84 17.52
C VAL A 184 36.74 -6.41 16.29
N SER A 185 36.86 -5.63 15.21
CA SER A 185 37.59 -6.06 14.01
C SER A 185 39.10 -6.19 14.26
N ALA A 186 39.71 -5.26 14.99
CA ALA A 186 41.14 -5.37 15.33
C ALA A 186 41.47 -6.62 16.15
N GLU A 187 40.56 -7.06 17.03
CA GLU A 187 40.74 -8.24 17.88
C GLU A 187 40.41 -9.56 17.17
N LEU A 188 39.41 -9.56 16.28
CA LEU A 188 38.82 -10.80 15.74
C LEU A 188 39.00 -11.02 14.23
N GLY A 189 39.54 -10.02 13.50
CA GLY A 189 39.73 -10.04 12.04
C GLY A 189 38.53 -9.55 11.26
#